data_AF-A0A8J2K2F0-F1
#
_entry.id   AF-A0A8J2K2F0-F1
#
_cell.length_a   1.000
_cell.length_b   1.000
_cell.length_c   1.000
_cell.angle_alpha   90.00
_cell.angle_beta   90.00
_cell.angle_gamma   90.00
#
_symmetry.space_group_name_H-M   'P 1'
#
loop_
_entity.id
_entity.type
_entity.pdbx_description
1 polymer ?
#
loop_
_entity_poly.entity_id
_entity_poly.type
_entity_poly.pdbx_seq_one_letter_code
_entity_poly.pdbx_strand_id
1 'polypeptide(L)' 'VALFQISEVTLLVSVYGRKGVTRRELLGWFALGYNSSGDEETTHWEDMSDAQGDQMCRWHVLLQS' A
#
# COMPACT_ATOMS: atom_id res chain seq x y z
N VAL A 1 25.24 2.49 7.64
CA VAL A 1 24.03 2.52 6.78
C VAL A 1 22.95 1.76 7.50
N ALA A 2 21.77 2.32 7.70
CA ALA A 2 20.66 1.56 8.26
C ALA A 2 20.22 0.52 7.22
N LEU A 3 20.40 -0.76 7.55
CA LEU A 3 20.08 -1.92 6.73
C LEU A 3 18.61 -2.29 6.95
N PHE A 4 17.69 -1.47 6.46
CA PHE A 4 16.28 -1.87 6.47
C PHE A 4 16.08 -2.94 5.42
N GLN A 5 15.58 -4.11 5.82
CA GLN A 5 15.21 -5.15 4.88
C GLN A 5 13.83 -4.83 4.31
N ILE A 6 13.58 -5.22 3.05
CA ILE A 6 12.27 -5.01 2.42
C ILE A 6 11.13 -5.67 3.21
N SER A 7 11.42 -6.74 3.95
CA SER A 7 10.50 -7.44 4.84
C SER A 7 10.06 -6.63 6.07
N GLU A 8 10.74 -5.53 6.41
CA GLU A 8 10.45 -4.70 7.58
C GLU A 8 9.71 -3.41 7.23
N VAL A 9 9.46 -3.17 5.94
CA VAL A 9 8.85 -1.93 5.43
C VAL A 9 7.33 -2.09 5.36
N THR A 10 6.60 -1.03 5.70
CA THR A 10 5.17 -0.90 5.38
C THR A 10 4.96 0.29 4.46
N LEU A 11 4.33 0.06 3.31
CA LEU A 11 3.86 1.10 2.41
C LEU A 11 2.37 1.35 2.68
N LEU A 12 2.03 2.55 3.17
CA LEU A 12 0.65 2.98 3.37
C LEU A 12 0.19 3.81 2.17
N VAL A 13 -0.89 3.38 1.52
CA VAL A 13 -1.53 4.10 0.41
C VAL A 13 -2.86 4.66 0.88
N SER A 14 -2.96 5.98 0.95
CA SER A 14 -4.18 6.69 1.36
C SER A 14 -4.73 7.51 0.19
N VAL A 15 -6.00 7.31 -0.14
CA VAL A 15 -6.67 8.01 -1.23
C VAL A 15 -7.53 9.14 -0.66
N TYR A 16 -7.29 10.36 -1.11
CA TYR A 16 -8.02 11.55 -0.67
C TYR A 16 -8.89 12.12 -1.78
N GLY A 17 -10.15 12.39 -1.44
CA GLY A 17 -11.11 13.09 -2.29
C GLY A 17 -11.19 14.55 -1.91
N ARG A 18 -11.44 15.43 -2.88
CA ARG A 18 -11.70 16.85 -2.62
C ARG A 18 -13.17 17.05 -2.26
N LYS A 19 -13.43 17.67 -1.10
CA LYS A 19 -14.78 18.08 -0.67
C LYS A 19 -14.84 19.60 -0.60
N GLY A 20 -15.41 20.21 -1.63
CA GLY A 20 -15.41 21.67 -1.78
C GLY A 20 -14.02 22.24 -2.11
N VAL A 21 -13.74 23.48 -1.73
CA VAL A 21 -12.53 24.18 -2.21
C VAL A 21 -11.28 23.80 -1.41
N THR A 22 -11.41 23.57 -0.10
CA THR A 22 -10.26 23.48 0.83
C THR A 22 -10.12 22.14 1.56
N ARG A 23 -11.20 21.36 1.70
CA ARG A 23 -11.17 20.13 2.49
C ARG A 23 -10.81 18.93 1.62
N ARG A 24 -9.85 18.13 2.10
CA ARG A 24 -9.60 16.77 1.61
C ARG A 24 -10.18 15.79 2.62
N GLU A 25 -10.91 14.80 2.14
CA GLU A 25 -11.48 13.71 2.92
C GLU A 25 -10.77 12.42 2.54
N LEU A 26 -10.38 11.62 3.54
CA LEU A 26 -9.85 10.28 3.29
C LEU A 26 -11.00 9.42 2.76
N LEU A 27 -10.86 8.94 1.52
CA LEU A 27 -11.84 8.04 0.90
C LEU A 27 -11.60 6.59 1.34
N GLY A 28 -10.35 6.27 1.69
CA GLY A 28 -9.96 4.98 2.21
C GLY A 28 -8.47 4.74 2.00
N TRP A 29 -8.00 3.58 2.44
CA TRP A 29 -6.59 3.25 2.46
C TRP A 29 -6.36 1.74 2.31
N PHE A 30 -5.12 1.36 1.99
CA PHE A 30 -4.62 -0.01 2.13
C PHE A 30 -3.13 0.05 2.47
N ALA A 31 -2.58 -1.05 2.99
CA ALA A 31 -1.17 -1.14 3.34
C ALA A 31 -0.54 -2.39 2.74
N LEU A 32 0.69 -2.27 2.24
CA LEU A 32 1.50 -3.36 1.71
C LEU A 32 2.77 -3.53 2.57
N GLY A 33 3.29 -4.75 2.67
CA GLY A 33 4.53 -5.07 3.40
C GLY A 33 4.30 -5.64 4.80
N TYR A 34 5.15 -5.27 5.75
CA TYR A 34 5.19 -5.86 7.10
C TYR A 34 3.84 -5.81 7.84
N ASN A 35 3.08 -4.72 7.67
CA ASN A 35 1.71 -4.59 8.18
C ASN A 35 0.70 -4.49 7.03
N SER A 36 0.70 -5.49 6.14
CA SER A 36 -0.28 -5.55 5.04
C SER A 36 -1.72 -5.54 5.57
N SER A 37 -2.62 -4.87 4.86
CA SER A 37 -4.01 -4.70 5.29
C SER A 37 -4.88 -5.96 5.13
N GLY A 38 -4.41 -6.94 4.36
CA GLY A 38 -5.10 -8.20 4.08
C GLY A 38 -4.24 -9.15 3.25
N ASP A 39 -4.77 -10.34 2.98
CA ASP A 39 -4.07 -11.40 2.26
C ASP A 39 -3.68 -10.99 0.83
N GLU A 40 -4.56 -10.25 0.14
CA GLU A 40 -4.29 -9.75 -1.22
C GLU A 40 -3.08 -8.81 -1.27
N GLU A 41 -2.96 -7.93 -0.27
CA GLU A 41 -1.84 -7.02 -0.11
C GLU A 41 -0.54 -7.75 0.25
N THR A 42 -0.62 -8.74 1.14
CA THR A 42 0.53 -9.58 1.50
C THR A 42 1.09 -10.28 0.26
N THR A 43 0.24 -10.97 -0.51
CA THR A 43 0.67 -11.67 -1.72
C THR A 43 1.23 -10.70 -2.76
N HIS A 44 0.66 -9.50 -2.94
CA HIS A 44 1.23 -8.53 -3.88
C HIS A 44 2.63 -8.07 -3.44
N TRP A 45 2.85 -7.86 -2.14
CA TRP A 45 4.18 -7.49 -1.65
C TRP A 45 5.22 -8.59 -1.84
N GLU A 46 4.84 -9.85 -1.61
CA GLU A 46 5.69 -11.02 -1.84
C GLU A 46 6.05 -11.15 -3.33
N ASP A 47 5.05 -11.14 -4.21
CA ASP A 47 5.27 -11.21 -5.66
C ASP A 47 6.19 -10.07 -6.13
N MET A 48 6.00 -8.84 -5.62
CA MET A 48 6.84 -7.69 -5.95
C MET A 48 8.29 -7.85 -5.44
N SER A 49 8.48 -8.41 -4.25
CA SER A 49 9.80 -8.67 -3.68
C SER A 49 10.57 -9.70 -4.54
N ASP A 50 9.87 -10.66 -5.10
CA ASP A 50 10.44 -11.73 -5.93
C ASP A 50 10.56 -11.37 -7.41
N ALA A 51 9.92 -10.28 -7.86
CA ALA A 51 9.91 -9.85 -9.26
C ALA A 51 11.28 -9.36 -9.80
N GLN A 52 12.32 -9.27 -8.97
CA GLN A 52 13.70 -8.92 -9.37
C GLN A 52 13.84 -7.70 -10.29
N GLY A 53 12.98 -6.69 -10.12
CA GLY A 53 12.99 -5.45 -10.90
C GLY A 53 11.89 -5.36 -11.96
N ASP A 54 11.12 -6.42 -12.18
CA ASP A 54 9.93 -6.38 -13.02
C ASP A 54 8.78 -5.66 -12.30
N GLN A 55 8.02 -4.87 -13.06
CA GLN A 55 6.90 -4.11 -12.53
C GLN A 55 5.68 -5.00 -12.30
N MET A 56 5.07 -4.88 -11.12
CA MET A 56 3.79 -5.50 -10.79
C MET A 56 2.67 -4.47 -10.71
N CYS A 57 1.48 -4.85 -11.18
CA CYS A 57 0.28 -4.03 -11.15
C CYS A 57 -0.90 -4.85 -10.63
N ARG A 58 -1.55 -4.39 -9.56
CA ARG A 58 -2.78 -4.98 -9.01
C ARG A 58 -3.69 -3.87 -8.50
N TRP A 59 -5.00 -4.08 -8.61
CA TRP A 59 -6.00 -3.21 -7.97
C TRP A 59 -6.15 -3.61 -6.51
N HIS A 60 -6.44 -2.66 -5.63
CA HIS A 60 -6.74 -2.93 -4.22
C HIS A 60 -8.03 -2.26 -3.81
N VAL A 61 -8.81 -2.94 -2.98
CA VAL A 61 -10.02 -2.37 -2.39
C VAL A 61 -9.62 -1.44 -1.25
N LEU A 62 -10.13 -0.21 -1.26
CA LEU A 62 -9.88 0.73 -0.18
C LEU A 62 -10.68 0.34 1.06
N LEU A 63 -9.99 0.17 2.19
CA LEU A 63 -10.62 0.04 3.49
C LEU A 63 -11.17 1.40 3.93
N GLN A 64 -12.39 1.40 4.48
CA GLN A 64 -13.00 2.58 5.08
C GLN A 64 -12.43 2.82 6.49
N SER A 65 -12.36 4.09 6.90
CA SER A 65 -11.99 4.52 8.25
C SER A 65 -13.22 4.65 9.16
#